data_AF-Q29KC5-F1
#
_entry.id   AF-Q29KC5-F1
#
_cell.length_a   1.000
_cell.length_b   1.000
_cell.length_c   1.000
_cell.angle_alpha   90.00
_cell.angle_beta   90.00
_cell.angle_gamma   90.00
#
_symmetry.space_group_name_H-M   'P 1'
#
loop_
_entity.id
_entity.type
_entity.pdbx_description
1 polymer ?
#
loop_
_entity_poly.entity_id
_entity_poly.type
_entity_poly.pdbx_seq_one_letter_code
_entity_poly.pdbx_strand_id
1 'polypeptide(L)'
;MTSKGTLLATVLLMVLIPLPICQAIWFPWYFHRYGLEPHSARHKGPGGGTAPAVPSGKQPKPADGAKPGTNKNNSKGGSTCPPGYEPKDPKAVREAGSTTRICDDNPVLMQLARLYVVSPERIVLLLAQASMVDSCAEICDVLGNIHAATSNCVLAPDNIYAKLSDGLDYFKEVVCATDCEASPRKRFAGLLESQNCIREMRTDMIECEAPPDWYETQNKSKLCQIYNDVLDCYYTRAAMLCGIESAKQLRSFAADSMGRAMNHKCEVSKKLPRVDNAMPSMASASSHMGMALFIIFLNLIIC
;
A
#
# COMPACT_ATOMS: atom_id res chain seq x y z
N MET A 1 38.76 47.57 12.29
CA MET A 1 38.97 46.10 12.30
C MET A 1 37.70 45.42 12.84
N THR A 2 36.65 45.24 12.05
CA THR A 2 35.37 44.63 12.50
C THR A 2 34.59 43.93 11.37
N SER A 3 35.24 43.51 10.27
CA SER A 3 34.53 42.98 9.09
C SER A 3 34.54 41.45 8.94
N LYS A 4 35.30 40.72 9.76
CA LYS A 4 35.49 39.26 9.58
C LYS A 4 34.39 38.41 10.20
N GLY A 5 33.67 38.93 11.21
CA GLY A 5 32.60 38.19 11.90
C GLY A 5 31.31 38.07 11.08
N THR A 6 30.97 39.10 10.30
CA THR A 6 29.74 39.15 9.51
C THR A 6 29.77 38.17 8.34
N LEU A 7 30.94 38.02 7.69
CA LEU A 7 31.09 37.15 6.52
C LEU A 7 30.92 35.67 6.88
N LEU A 8 31.45 35.26 8.04
CA LEU A 8 31.35 33.89 8.53
C LEU A 8 29.92 33.54 8.97
N ALA A 9 29.19 34.50 9.56
CA ALA A 9 27.78 34.34 9.89
C ALA A 9 26.90 34.22 8.63
N THR A 10 27.16 35.00 7.58
CA THR A 10 26.44 34.87 6.30
C THR A 10 26.76 33.57 5.57
N VAL A 11 28.01 33.08 5.62
CA VAL A 11 28.37 31.78 5.03
C VAL A 11 27.72 30.63 5.81
N LEU A 12 27.68 30.70 7.15
CA LEU A 12 27.01 29.69 7.97
C LEU A 12 25.50 29.68 7.72
N LEU A 13 24.87 30.85 7.55
CA LEU A 13 23.45 30.96 7.19
C LEU A 13 23.19 30.38 5.79
N MET A 14 24.07 30.61 4.83
CA MET A 14 23.98 30.09 3.45
C MET A 14 24.21 28.58 3.36
N VAL A 15 25.03 27.99 4.25
CA VAL A 15 25.27 26.53 4.31
C VAL A 15 24.12 25.79 5.02
N LEU A 16 23.36 26.48 5.87
CA LEU A 16 22.15 25.92 6.51
C LEU A 16 20.90 25.97 5.62
N ILE A 17 20.87 26.81 4.57
CA ILE A 17 19.73 26.94 3.65
C ILE A 17 19.58 25.77 2.64
N PRO A 18 20.64 25.06 2.18
CA PRO A 18 20.48 23.87 1.35
C PRO A 18 20.41 22.56 2.14
N LEU A 19 20.26 22.59 3.48
CA LEU A 19 19.72 21.42 4.17
C LEU A 19 18.37 21.11 3.51
N PRO A 20 18.14 19.87 3.06
CA PRO A 20 17.09 19.57 2.10
C PRO A 20 15.74 20.05 2.65
N ILE A 21 15.28 21.17 2.11
CA ILE A 21 13.94 21.72 2.35
C ILE A 21 12.87 20.69 1.86
N CYS A 22 13.30 19.62 1.20
CA CYS A 22 12.55 18.50 0.66
C CYS A 22 11.79 17.63 1.68
N GLN A 23 11.88 17.86 2.99
CA GLN A 23 11.00 17.16 3.96
C GLN A 23 9.90 18.03 4.57
N ALA A 24 9.95 19.35 4.37
CA ALA A 24 9.04 20.28 5.05
C ALA A 24 8.12 21.08 4.11
N ILE A 25 8.37 21.15 2.80
CA ILE A 25 7.54 21.97 1.87
C ILE A 25 6.16 21.37 1.60
N TRP A 26 5.98 20.06 1.83
CA TRP A 26 4.71 19.38 1.66
C TRP A 26 3.62 19.90 2.63
N PHE A 27 4.02 20.24 3.85
CA PHE A 27 3.09 20.66 4.90
C PHE A 27 2.51 22.08 4.71
N PRO A 28 3.29 23.13 4.37
CA PRO A 28 2.77 24.49 4.21
C PRO A 28 1.67 24.64 3.16
N TRP A 29 1.82 24.04 1.97
CA TRP A 29 0.80 24.17 0.91
C TRP A 29 -0.50 23.46 1.30
N TYR A 30 -0.40 22.25 1.87
CA TYR A 30 -1.56 21.50 2.35
C TYR A 30 -2.27 22.23 3.50
N PHE A 31 -1.52 22.73 4.50
CA PHE A 31 -2.10 23.51 5.60
C PHE A 31 -2.72 24.83 5.16
N HIS A 32 -2.08 25.54 4.23
CA HIS A 32 -2.61 26.80 3.70
C HIS A 32 -3.98 26.60 3.04
N ARG A 33 -4.21 25.45 2.39
CA ARG A 33 -5.44 25.20 1.64
C ARG A 33 -6.50 24.42 2.41
N TYR A 34 -6.09 23.55 3.34
CA TYR A 34 -6.98 22.59 3.99
C TYR A 34 -7.00 22.65 5.52
N GLY A 35 -6.14 23.46 6.14
CA GLY A 35 -6.13 23.69 7.59
C GLY A 35 -5.76 22.47 8.44
N LEU A 36 -5.46 22.69 9.73
CA LEU A 36 -5.18 21.67 10.75
C LEU A 36 -6.47 20.96 11.22
N GLU A 37 -7.40 20.67 10.33
CA GLU A 37 -8.54 19.86 10.70
C GLU A 37 -8.05 18.39 10.75
N PRO A 38 -7.95 17.76 11.93
CA PRO A 38 -7.49 16.38 12.01
C PRO A 38 -8.41 15.51 11.15
N HIS A 39 -7.84 14.62 10.34
CA HIS A 39 -8.58 13.79 9.37
C HIS A 39 -9.73 13.00 10.02
N SER A 40 -9.67 12.77 11.34
CA SER A 40 -10.73 12.17 12.16
C SER A 40 -12.01 13.02 12.31
N ALA A 41 -11.94 14.34 12.11
CA ALA A 41 -13.08 15.25 12.26
C ALA A 41 -14.02 15.25 11.03
N ARG A 42 -13.53 14.84 9.85
CA ARG A 42 -14.32 14.79 8.60
C ARG A 42 -15.37 13.67 8.55
N HIS A 43 -15.36 12.74 9.49
CA HIS A 43 -16.36 11.67 9.59
C HIS A 43 -17.56 12.00 10.50
N LYS A 44 -17.66 13.22 11.05
CA LYS A 44 -18.92 13.66 11.66
C LYS A 44 -19.88 14.11 10.57
N GLY A 45 -20.76 13.19 10.17
CA GLY A 45 -21.94 13.53 9.39
C GLY A 45 -22.79 14.62 10.07
N PRO A 46 -23.70 15.26 9.31
CA PRO A 46 -24.51 16.37 9.80
C PRO A 46 -25.56 15.84 10.79
N GLY A 47 -25.21 15.81 12.07
CA GLY A 47 -26.13 15.46 13.15
C GLY A 47 -25.40 15.11 14.44
N GLY A 48 -25.22 16.11 15.33
CA GLY A 48 -24.94 15.86 16.74
C GLY A 48 -23.81 16.68 17.37
N GLY A 49 -24.10 17.93 17.76
CA GLY A 49 -23.63 18.47 19.04
C GLY A 49 -24.57 17.96 20.15
N THR A 50 -24.22 17.78 21.42
CA THR A 50 -23.20 18.37 22.30
C THR A 50 -22.94 17.41 23.48
N ALA A 51 -21.75 17.46 24.08
CA ALA A 51 -21.25 16.65 25.21
C ALA A 51 -21.81 17.14 26.59
N PRO A 52 -21.33 16.70 27.80
CA PRO A 52 -20.48 15.56 28.20
C PRO A 52 -20.93 14.79 29.49
N ALA A 53 -20.16 13.72 29.82
CA ALA A 53 -19.72 13.27 31.17
C ALA A 53 -20.51 12.25 32.05
N VAL A 54 -19.79 11.12 32.33
CA VAL A 54 -19.52 10.46 33.65
C VAL A 54 -20.35 9.21 34.07
N PRO A 55 -19.73 8.24 34.81
CA PRO A 55 -19.95 6.79 34.68
C PRO A 55 -20.57 6.09 35.92
N SER A 56 -21.08 4.87 35.72
CA SER A 56 -21.32 3.81 36.74
C SER A 56 -21.78 2.56 35.99
N GLY A 57 -21.28 1.33 36.15
CA GLY A 57 -20.79 0.69 37.36
C GLY A 57 -21.93 -0.10 38.02
N LYS A 58 -22.08 -1.40 37.70
CA LYS A 58 -22.38 -2.52 38.63
C LYS A 58 -22.93 -3.78 37.92
N GLN A 59 -22.25 -4.91 38.18
CA GLN A 59 -22.80 -6.28 38.17
C GLN A 59 -23.96 -6.42 39.16
N PRO A 60 -24.80 -7.46 39.02
CA PRO A 60 -24.66 -8.60 39.95
C PRO A 60 -24.92 -10.01 39.36
N LYS A 61 -24.27 -10.99 39.97
CA LYS A 61 -24.61 -12.43 40.11
C LYS A 61 -24.51 -12.72 41.64
N PRO A 62 -24.82 -13.90 42.20
CA PRO A 62 -25.58 -15.09 41.74
C PRO A 62 -26.55 -15.66 42.82
N ALA A 63 -27.25 -16.77 42.53
CA ALA A 63 -27.65 -17.84 43.49
C ALA A 63 -28.07 -19.08 42.67
N ASP A 64 -27.34 -20.20 42.77
CA ASP A 64 -27.63 -21.42 43.56
C ASP A 64 -28.82 -22.23 42.99
N GLY A 65 -28.78 -23.54 42.75
CA GLY A 65 -27.83 -24.62 42.99
C GLY A 65 -28.61 -25.96 42.98
N ALA A 66 -28.11 -27.01 42.33
CA ALA A 66 -28.41 -28.42 42.65
C ALA A 66 -27.54 -29.41 41.82
N LYS A 67 -26.83 -30.28 42.54
CA LYS A 67 -26.01 -31.44 42.12
C LYS A 67 -26.88 -32.74 42.11
N PRO A 68 -26.33 -33.98 41.96
CA PRO A 68 -25.34 -34.53 41.03
C PRO A 68 -25.80 -35.86 40.38
N GLY A 69 -25.09 -36.33 39.34
CA GLY A 69 -25.24 -37.71 38.84
C GLY A 69 -23.99 -38.17 38.08
N THR A 70 -23.24 -39.09 38.67
CA THR A 70 -22.08 -39.79 38.12
C THR A 70 -22.48 -40.74 36.98
N ASN A 71 -21.79 -40.70 35.83
CA ASN A 71 -21.36 -41.94 35.17
C ASN A 71 -20.19 -41.76 34.20
N LYS A 72 -19.37 -42.80 34.16
CA LYS A 72 -18.08 -42.96 33.46
C LYS A 72 -18.35 -43.67 32.14
N ASN A 73 -17.81 -43.20 31.00
CA ASN A 73 -17.26 -44.07 29.94
C ASN A 73 -16.61 -43.34 28.74
N ASN A 74 -15.44 -43.87 28.40
CA ASN A 74 -14.55 -43.81 27.24
C ASN A 74 -15.05 -43.33 25.85
N SER A 75 -14.18 -42.50 25.25
CA SER A 75 -13.56 -42.62 23.92
C SER A 75 -14.35 -42.42 22.60
N LYS A 76 -13.69 -41.62 21.73
CA LYS A 76 -13.88 -41.36 20.29
C LYS A 76 -14.96 -40.35 19.92
N GLY A 77 -14.58 -39.06 20.01
CA GLY A 77 -15.29 -37.96 19.34
C GLY A 77 -14.97 -37.95 17.85
N GLY A 78 -15.94 -38.34 17.03
CA GLY A 78 -15.95 -38.06 15.60
C GLY A 78 -16.47 -36.63 15.36
N SER A 79 -15.71 -35.83 14.62
CA SER A 79 -16.14 -34.51 14.15
C SER A 79 -17.20 -34.70 13.05
N THR A 80 -18.46 -34.43 13.39
CA THR A 80 -19.56 -34.41 12.42
C THR A 80 -19.54 -33.05 11.69
N CYS A 81 -19.18 -33.05 10.42
CA CYS A 81 -19.34 -31.89 9.54
C CYS A 81 -20.84 -31.71 9.18
N PRO A 82 -21.29 -30.48 8.85
CA PRO A 82 -22.68 -30.20 8.54
C PRO A 82 -23.16 -30.90 7.25
N PRO A 83 -24.48 -31.15 7.11
CA PRO A 83 -25.04 -31.92 5.99
C PRO A 83 -24.82 -31.21 4.66
N GLY A 84 -24.14 -31.87 3.72
CA GLY A 84 -23.90 -31.36 2.35
C GLY A 84 -22.47 -31.47 1.84
N TYR A 85 -21.50 -31.88 2.68
CA TYR A 85 -20.14 -32.19 2.25
C TYR A 85 -19.90 -33.70 2.31
N GLU A 86 -19.86 -34.35 1.14
CA GLU A 86 -19.23 -35.67 1.00
C GLU A 86 -17.73 -35.48 0.79
N PRO A 87 -16.85 -36.06 1.63
CA PRO A 87 -15.43 -36.19 1.30
C PRO A 87 -15.31 -37.11 0.08
N LYS A 88 -14.90 -36.58 -1.07
CA LYS A 88 -14.54 -37.42 -2.22
C LYS A 88 -13.38 -38.33 -1.82
N ASP A 89 -13.60 -39.64 -1.95
CA ASP A 89 -12.57 -40.66 -1.73
C ASP A 89 -11.30 -40.33 -2.54
N PRO A 90 -10.11 -40.34 -1.93
CA PRO A 90 -8.84 -40.03 -2.61
C PRO A 90 -8.39 -41.10 -3.61
N LYS A 91 -9.24 -42.07 -3.96
CA LYS A 91 -8.92 -43.20 -4.85
C LYS A 91 -9.55 -43.12 -6.25
N ALA A 92 -10.35 -42.10 -6.56
CA ALA A 92 -11.05 -41.98 -7.85
C ALA A 92 -10.45 -40.96 -8.84
N VAL A 93 -9.19 -40.52 -8.65
CA VAL A 93 -8.47 -39.68 -9.64
C VAL A 93 -7.10 -40.29 -9.93
N ARG A 94 -7.10 -41.52 -10.43
CA ARG A 94 -5.97 -42.10 -11.15
C ARG A 94 -6.51 -42.66 -12.45
N GLU A 95 -6.73 -41.77 -13.42
CA GLU A 95 -6.73 -42.06 -14.86
C GLU A 95 -7.17 -40.82 -15.63
N ALA A 96 -6.20 -39.95 -15.96
CA ALA A 96 -6.14 -39.13 -17.17
C ALA A 96 -4.90 -38.20 -17.13
N GLY A 97 -3.75 -38.71 -17.56
CA GLY A 97 -2.89 -38.04 -18.54
C GLY A 97 -2.35 -36.61 -18.35
N SER A 98 -2.35 -36.02 -17.16
CA SER A 98 -1.51 -34.85 -16.83
C SER A 98 -1.20 -34.84 -15.34
N THR A 99 -0.09 -35.46 -14.95
CA THR A 99 0.33 -35.60 -13.54
C THR A 99 0.97 -34.33 -13.01
N THR A 100 0.29 -33.19 -13.18
CA THR A 100 0.74 -31.94 -12.56
C THR A 100 0.21 -31.94 -11.13
N ARG A 101 1.09 -32.19 -10.15
CA ARG A 101 0.73 -32.18 -8.73
C ARG A 101 0.25 -30.77 -8.34
N ILE A 102 -0.96 -30.64 -7.83
CA ILE A 102 -1.46 -29.36 -7.29
C ILE A 102 -0.74 -29.08 -5.96
N CYS A 103 -0.28 -27.84 -5.77
CA CYS A 103 0.39 -27.44 -4.53
C CYS A 103 -0.57 -27.38 -3.33
N ASP A 104 -0.01 -27.50 -2.12
CA ASP A 104 -0.64 -26.97 -0.91
C ASP A 104 -0.38 -25.45 -0.88
N ASP A 105 -1.43 -24.67 -0.67
CA ASP A 105 -1.38 -23.21 -0.74
C ASP A 105 -0.98 -22.58 0.59
N ASN A 106 -1.05 -23.34 1.70
CA ASN A 106 -0.71 -22.86 3.04
C ASN A 106 0.70 -22.24 3.13
N PRO A 107 1.76 -22.86 2.57
CA PRO A 107 3.09 -22.25 2.55
C PRO A 107 3.11 -20.88 1.88
N VAL A 108 2.36 -20.69 0.79
CA VAL A 108 2.27 -19.42 0.07
C VAL A 108 1.59 -18.36 0.93
N LEU A 109 0.43 -18.70 1.51
CA LEU A 109 -0.30 -17.85 2.45
C LEU A 109 0.59 -17.39 3.62
N MET A 110 1.31 -18.32 4.25
CA MET A 110 2.17 -18.01 5.39
C MET A 110 3.29 -17.03 5.02
N GLN A 111 3.83 -17.09 3.80
CA GLN A 111 4.84 -16.14 3.34
C GLN A 111 4.24 -14.76 3.04
N LEU A 112 3.09 -14.69 2.37
CA LEU A 112 2.38 -13.43 2.12
C LEU A 112 1.96 -12.72 3.42
N ALA A 113 1.57 -13.48 4.43
CA ALA A 113 1.19 -12.95 5.75
C ALA A 113 2.33 -12.21 6.46
N ARG A 114 3.60 -12.57 6.20
CA ARG A 114 4.77 -11.86 6.75
C ARG A 114 4.81 -10.39 6.29
N LEU A 115 4.38 -10.14 5.06
CA LEU A 115 4.29 -8.81 4.46
C LEU A 115 2.92 -8.14 4.64
N TYR A 116 1.98 -8.80 5.33
CA TYR A 116 0.57 -8.37 5.41
C TYR A 116 -0.09 -8.19 4.03
N VAL A 117 0.34 -8.97 3.02
CA VAL A 117 -0.23 -8.95 1.68
C VAL A 117 -1.45 -9.86 1.65
N VAL A 118 -2.61 -9.28 1.95
CA VAL A 118 -3.91 -9.97 1.94
C VAL A 118 -4.84 -9.47 0.83
N SER A 119 -4.46 -8.44 0.09
CA SER A 119 -5.23 -7.90 -1.03
C SER A 119 -4.32 -7.20 -2.05
N PRO A 120 -4.80 -6.94 -3.28
CA PRO A 120 -4.04 -6.19 -4.30
C PRO A 120 -3.57 -4.81 -3.83
N GLU A 121 -4.40 -4.09 -3.05
CA GLU A 121 -4.09 -2.77 -2.48
C GLU A 121 -2.93 -2.84 -1.49
N ARG A 122 -2.87 -3.93 -0.71
CA ARG A 122 -1.78 -4.12 0.27
C ARG A 122 -0.42 -4.28 -0.40
N ILE A 123 -0.38 -4.78 -1.65
CA ILE A 123 0.84 -4.80 -2.46
C ILE A 123 1.28 -3.37 -2.80
N VAL A 124 0.34 -2.52 -3.26
CA VAL A 124 0.63 -1.11 -3.59
C VAL A 124 1.07 -0.33 -2.35
N LEU A 125 0.47 -0.63 -1.19
CA LEU A 125 0.78 0.01 0.09
C LEU A 125 2.23 -0.25 0.57
N LEU A 126 2.93 -1.25 0.00
CA LEU A 126 4.36 -1.47 0.27
C LEU A 126 5.22 -0.28 -0.19
N LEU A 127 4.77 0.54 -1.15
CA LEU A 127 5.44 1.80 -1.52
C LEU A 127 5.52 2.80 -0.37
N ALA A 128 4.58 2.71 0.57
CA ALA A 128 4.48 3.60 1.72
C ALA A 128 5.18 3.06 2.97
N GLN A 129 6.09 2.09 2.81
CA GLN A 129 6.93 1.60 3.90
C GLN A 129 8.02 2.63 4.27
N ALA A 130 8.46 2.57 5.53
CA ALA A 130 9.46 3.51 6.05
C ALA A 130 10.83 3.35 5.36
N SER A 131 11.24 2.11 5.12
CA SER A 131 12.50 1.74 4.47
C SER A 131 12.21 0.85 3.27
N MET A 132 12.44 1.38 2.07
CA MET A 132 12.29 0.60 0.83
C MET A 132 13.36 -0.47 0.69
N VAL A 133 14.57 -0.24 1.21
CA VAL A 133 15.68 -1.20 1.14
C VAL A 133 15.33 -2.45 1.94
N ASP A 134 14.90 -2.27 3.20
CA ASP A 134 14.53 -3.40 4.07
C ASP A 134 13.29 -4.12 3.55
N SER A 135 12.29 -3.34 3.11
CA SER A 135 11.06 -3.91 2.52
C SER A 135 11.38 -4.75 1.28
N CYS A 136 12.29 -4.28 0.43
CA CYS A 136 12.69 -5.00 -0.76
C CYS A 136 13.50 -6.27 -0.45
N ALA A 137 14.35 -6.25 0.57
CA ALA A 137 15.03 -7.46 1.04
C ALA A 137 14.03 -8.49 1.56
N GLU A 138 13.02 -8.07 2.33
CA GLU A 138 11.97 -8.95 2.85
C GLU A 138 11.09 -9.52 1.73
N ILE A 139 10.71 -8.69 0.74
CA ILE A 139 9.96 -9.12 -0.45
C ILE A 139 10.74 -10.18 -1.24
N CYS A 140 12.04 -9.98 -1.44
CA CYS A 140 12.91 -10.96 -2.11
C CYS A 140 12.96 -12.30 -1.36
N ASP A 141 13.09 -12.27 -0.03
CA ASP A 141 13.08 -13.48 0.81
C ASP A 141 11.72 -14.20 0.72
N VAL A 142 10.62 -13.47 0.88
CA VAL A 142 9.26 -14.02 0.82
C VAL A 142 8.98 -14.68 -0.53
N LEU A 143 9.29 -14.01 -1.65
CA LEU A 143 9.10 -14.58 -2.98
C LEU A 143 10.03 -15.79 -3.23
N GLY A 144 11.28 -15.74 -2.75
CA GLY A 144 12.20 -16.88 -2.81
C GLY A 144 11.64 -18.12 -2.11
N ASN A 145 11.06 -17.94 -0.92
CA ASN A 145 10.43 -19.01 -0.17
C ASN A 145 9.14 -19.54 -0.83
N ILE A 146 8.33 -18.66 -1.45
CA ILE A 146 7.16 -19.07 -2.24
C ILE A 146 7.60 -19.96 -3.41
N HIS A 147 8.56 -19.50 -4.23
CA HIS A 147 9.05 -20.28 -5.36
C HIS A 147 9.66 -21.63 -4.94
N ALA A 148 10.38 -21.66 -3.81
CA ALA A 148 10.92 -22.90 -3.27
C ALA A 148 9.80 -23.88 -2.88
N ALA A 149 8.75 -23.39 -2.20
CA ALA A 149 7.60 -24.20 -1.79
C ALA A 149 6.79 -24.74 -2.98
N THR A 150 6.72 -23.98 -4.08
CA THR A 150 5.95 -24.34 -5.27
C THR A 150 6.79 -24.99 -6.38
N SER A 151 8.09 -25.21 -6.16
CA SER A 151 9.03 -25.67 -7.19
C SER A 151 8.69 -27.01 -7.85
N ASN A 152 7.95 -27.88 -7.15
CA ASN A 152 7.64 -29.26 -7.58
C ASN A 152 6.13 -29.49 -7.82
N CYS A 153 5.34 -28.42 -7.90
CA CYS A 153 3.90 -28.49 -8.05
C CYS A 153 3.38 -27.25 -8.80
N VAL A 154 2.10 -27.25 -9.15
CA VAL A 154 1.46 -26.10 -9.82
C VAL A 154 0.29 -25.62 -8.97
N LEU A 155 0.25 -24.32 -8.69
CA LEU A 155 -0.88 -23.67 -8.04
C LEU A 155 -2.07 -23.61 -9.00
N ALA A 156 -3.28 -23.68 -8.46
CA ALA A 156 -4.49 -23.57 -9.28
C ALA A 156 -4.54 -22.20 -10.00
N PRO A 157 -5.06 -22.12 -11.25
CA PRO A 157 -5.06 -20.87 -12.03
C PRO A 157 -5.85 -19.71 -11.39
N ASP A 158 -6.82 -20.04 -10.54
CA ASP A 158 -7.70 -19.18 -9.76
C ASP A 158 -7.27 -19.07 -8.29
N ASN A 159 -6.10 -19.59 -7.93
CA ASN A 159 -5.56 -19.48 -6.59
C ASN A 159 -5.24 -18.01 -6.25
N ILE A 160 -5.91 -17.47 -5.24
CA ILE A 160 -5.78 -16.07 -4.83
C ILE A 160 -4.36 -15.72 -4.35
N TYR A 161 -3.67 -16.64 -3.69
CA TYR A 161 -2.32 -16.42 -3.18
C TYR A 161 -1.29 -16.42 -4.30
N ALA A 162 -1.49 -17.25 -5.34
CA ALA A 162 -0.71 -17.21 -6.56
C ALA A 162 -0.84 -15.84 -7.25
N LYS A 163 -2.07 -15.33 -7.38
CA LYS A 163 -2.33 -14.00 -7.96
C LYS A 163 -1.67 -12.88 -7.17
N LEU A 164 -1.79 -12.91 -5.83
CA LEU A 164 -1.12 -11.94 -4.96
C LEU A 164 0.41 -12.03 -5.10
N SER A 165 0.96 -13.24 -5.21
CA SER A 165 2.38 -13.45 -5.50
C SER A 165 2.78 -12.87 -6.85
N ASP A 166 1.97 -13.03 -7.91
CA ASP A 166 2.24 -12.45 -9.24
C ASP A 166 2.27 -10.91 -9.19
N GLY A 167 1.36 -10.29 -8.42
CA GLY A 167 1.35 -8.85 -8.19
C GLY A 167 2.56 -8.36 -7.39
N LEU A 168 3.01 -9.15 -6.42
CA LEU A 168 4.18 -8.88 -5.59
C LEU A 168 5.50 -9.08 -6.37
N ASP A 169 5.58 -10.06 -7.26
CA ASP A 169 6.72 -10.24 -8.15
C ASP A 169 6.89 -9.02 -9.07
N TYR A 170 5.80 -8.50 -9.63
CA TYR A 170 5.84 -7.24 -10.39
C TYR A 170 6.30 -6.06 -9.53
N PHE A 171 5.88 -5.97 -8.26
CA PHE A 171 6.40 -4.98 -7.33
C PHE A 171 7.92 -5.10 -7.19
N LYS A 172 8.44 -6.32 -6.96
CA LYS A 172 9.88 -6.59 -6.86
C LYS A 172 10.63 -6.11 -8.10
N GLU A 173 10.15 -6.48 -9.29
CA GLU A 173 10.76 -6.12 -10.57
C GLU A 173 10.84 -4.60 -10.79
N VAL A 174 9.78 -3.88 -10.46
CA VAL A 174 9.68 -2.44 -10.74
C VAL A 174 10.34 -1.57 -9.68
N VAL A 175 10.18 -1.94 -8.42
CA VAL A 175 10.53 -1.09 -7.27
C VAL A 175 11.86 -1.51 -6.65
N CYS A 176 12.07 -2.82 -6.48
CA CYS A 176 13.17 -3.36 -5.67
C CYS A 176 14.46 -3.62 -6.43
N ALA A 177 14.44 -3.63 -7.77
CA ALA A 177 15.60 -4.04 -8.58
C ALA A 177 16.79 -3.07 -8.48
N THR A 178 17.65 -3.19 -7.45
CA THR A 178 18.92 -2.45 -7.34
C THR A 178 20.07 -3.07 -8.14
N ASP A 179 20.05 -4.37 -8.48
CA ASP A 179 21.22 -5.07 -9.07
C ASP A 179 20.91 -5.99 -10.26
N CYS A 180 19.73 -5.92 -10.86
CA CYS A 180 19.41 -6.65 -12.09
C CYS A 180 19.28 -5.66 -13.25
N GLU A 181 19.87 -6.00 -14.40
CA GLU A 181 20.01 -5.19 -15.61
C GLU A 181 18.89 -4.17 -15.88
N ALA A 182 19.32 -3.03 -16.45
CA ALA A 182 18.53 -1.87 -16.83
C ALA A 182 17.12 -2.22 -17.37
N SER A 183 16.15 -2.33 -16.46
CA SER A 183 14.73 -2.57 -16.71
C SER A 183 13.90 -1.62 -15.82
N PRO A 184 12.55 -1.70 -15.77
CA PRO A 184 11.54 -0.62 -15.89
C PRO A 184 11.59 0.60 -14.94
N ARG A 185 12.61 0.77 -14.09
CA ARG A 185 12.86 1.96 -13.26
C ARG A 185 12.67 3.27 -14.00
N LYS A 186 13.01 3.35 -15.30
CA LYS A 186 12.75 4.58 -16.09
C LYS A 186 11.27 4.97 -16.16
N ARG A 187 10.34 4.00 -16.25
CA ARG A 187 8.89 4.28 -16.34
C ARG A 187 8.32 4.81 -15.02
N PHE A 188 8.92 4.43 -13.89
CA PHE A 188 8.44 4.78 -12.55
C PHE A 188 9.49 5.57 -11.74
N ALA A 189 10.42 6.25 -12.41
CA ALA A 189 11.45 7.04 -11.74
C ALA A 189 10.83 8.15 -10.88
N GLY A 190 9.79 8.82 -11.38
CA GLY A 190 9.06 9.86 -10.64
C GLY A 190 8.30 9.31 -9.42
N LEU A 191 7.85 8.06 -9.47
CA LEU A 191 7.22 7.36 -8.34
C LEU A 191 8.24 7.17 -7.21
N LEU A 192 9.45 6.72 -7.55
CA LEU A 192 10.54 6.53 -6.60
C LEU A 192 11.07 7.87 -6.06
N GLU A 193 11.19 8.89 -6.91
CA GLU A 193 11.51 10.26 -6.48
C GLU A 193 10.46 10.82 -5.51
N SER A 194 9.20 10.42 -5.67
CA SER A 194 8.08 10.83 -4.81
C SER A 194 7.85 9.88 -3.63
N GLN A 195 8.72 8.91 -3.38
CA GLN A 195 8.49 7.86 -2.38
C GLN A 195 8.30 8.44 -0.97
N ASN A 196 9.04 9.49 -0.61
CA ASN A 196 8.84 10.17 0.67
C ASN A 196 7.42 10.75 0.80
N CYS A 197 6.86 11.32 -0.27
CA CYS A 197 5.49 11.81 -0.26
C CYS A 197 4.47 10.67 -0.16
N ILE A 198 4.69 9.60 -0.92
CA ILE A 198 3.82 8.41 -0.92
C ILE A 198 3.81 7.74 0.45
N ARG A 199 4.95 7.72 1.15
CA ARG A 199 5.06 7.25 2.53
C ARG A 199 4.12 8.00 3.47
N GLU A 200 4.08 9.33 3.39
CA GLU A 200 3.18 10.13 4.23
C GLU A 200 1.70 9.94 3.87
N MET A 201 1.41 9.58 2.61
CA MET A 201 0.07 9.28 2.12
C MET A 201 -0.45 7.89 2.54
N ARG A 202 0.28 7.13 3.37
CA ARG A 202 -0.11 5.76 3.77
C ARG A 202 -1.58 5.68 4.24
N THR A 203 -2.00 6.61 5.09
CA THR A 203 -3.37 6.63 5.62
C THR A 203 -4.40 6.93 4.53
N ASP A 204 -4.13 7.91 3.66
CA ASP A 204 -5.00 8.21 2.51
C ASP A 204 -5.11 7.02 1.54
N MET A 205 -4.03 6.24 1.36
CA MET A 205 -4.08 5.03 0.55
C MET A 205 -4.93 3.93 1.18
N ILE A 206 -4.93 3.81 2.51
CA ILE A 206 -5.80 2.87 3.22
C ILE A 206 -7.26 3.28 3.08
N GLU A 207 -7.58 4.58 3.07
CA GLU A 207 -8.94 5.08 2.84
C GLU A 207 -9.48 4.74 1.42
N CYS A 208 -8.59 4.44 0.47
CA CYS A 208 -8.95 4.00 -0.87
C CYS A 208 -9.17 2.48 -0.99
N GLU A 209 -8.98 1.70 0.08
CA GLU A 209 -9.18 0.25 0.04
C GLU A 209 -10.63 -0.10 -0.31
N ALA A 210 -10.78 -1.02 -1.26
CA ALA A 210 -12.09 -1.51 -1.63
C ALA A 210 -12.64 -2.47 -0.55
N PRO A 211 -13.94 -2.83 -0.63
CA PRO A 211 -14.53 -3.79 0.30
C PRO A 211 -13.75 -5.11 0.32
N PRO A 212 -13.72 -5.83 1.46
CA PRO A 212 -13.06 -7.14 1.54
C PRO A 212 -13.50 -8.09 0.41
N ASP A 213 -12.54 -8.87 -0.09
CA ASP A 213 -12.72 -9.93 -1.10
C ASP A 213 -13.29 -9.46 -2.46
N TRP A 214 -13.30 -8.15 -2.73
CA TRP A 214 -13.82 -7.60 -3.98
C TRP A 214 -13.13 -8.20 -5.21
N TYR A 215 -11.83 -8.49 -5.12
CA TYR A 215 -11.00 -9.02 -6.21
C TYR A 215 -11.31 -10.50 -6.55
N GLU A 216 -12.09 -11.17 -5.70
CA GLU A 216 -12.58 -12.54 -5.89
C GLU A 216 -13.96 -12.58 -6.56
N THR A 217 -14.58 -11.42 -6.75
CA THR A 217 -15.92 -11.31 -7.36
C THR A 217 -15.92 -11.83 -8.80
N GLN A 218 -16.77 -12.82 -9.09
CA GLN A 218 -16.94 -13.37 -10.45
C GLN A 218 -17.66 -12.41 -11.42
N ASN A 219 -18.38 -11.41 -10.90
CA ASN A 219 -18.99 -10.38 -11.72
C ASN A 219 -17.91 -9.41 -12.23
N LYS A 220 -17.42 -9.65 -13.45
CA LYS A 220 -16.39 -8.85 -14.11
C LYS A 220 -16.73 -7.35 -14.15
N SER A 221 -17.97 -6.97 -14.43
CA SER A 221 -18.34 -5.54 -14.51
C SER A 221 -18.21 -4.86 -13.16
N LYS A 222 -18.70 -5.49 -12.09
CA LYS A 222 -18.58 -4.98 -10.71
C LYS A 222 -17.10 -4.93 -10.28
N LEU A 223 -16.35 -5.99 -10.55
CA LEU A 223 -14.91 -6.07 -10.28
C LEU A 223 -14.15 -4.91 -10.96
N CYS A 224 -14.37 -4.70 -12.26
CA CYS A 224 -13.67 -3.66 -13.01
C CYS A 224 -14.10 -2.24 -12.62
N GLN A 225 -15.34 -2.05 -12.15
CA GLN A 225 -15.78 -0.80 -11.57
C GLN A 225 -14.99 -0.51 -10.28
N ILE A 226 -15.00 -1.44 -9.32
CA ILE A 226 -14.29 -1.29 -8.04
C ILE A 226 -12.78 -1.06 -8.27
N TYR A 227 -12.17 -1.83 -9.18
CA TYR A 227 -10.78 -1.63 -9.57
C TYR A 227 -10.49 -0.20 -10.04
N ASN A 228 -11.31 0.34 -10.96
CA ASN A 228 -11.12 1.71 -11.42
C ASN A 228 -11.40 2.75 -10.31
N ASP A 229 -12.35 2.50 -9.42
CA ASP A 229 -12.65 3.38 -8.29
C ASP A 229 -11.44 3.48 -7.34
N VAL A 230 -10.77 2.36 -7.04
CA VAL A 230 -9.53 2.35 -6.23
C VAL A 230 -8.41 3.13 -6.93
N LEU A 231 -8.20 2.88 -8.23
CA LEU A 231 -7.19 3.59 -9.03
C LEU A 231 -7.44 5.10 -9.10
N ASP A 232 -8.71 5.51 -9.27
CA ASP A 232 -9.12 6.91 -9.30
C ASP A 232 -8.96 7.57 -7.92
N CYS A 233 -9.20 6.83 -6.84
CA CYS A 233 -8.92 7.29 -5.48
C CYS A 233 -7.43 7.54 -5.27
N TYR A 234 -6.55 6.58 -5.59
CA TYR A 234 -5.10 6.76 -5.52
C TYR A 234 -4.62 7.94 -6.36
N TYR A 235 -5.13 8.08 -7.59
CA TYR A 235 -4.80 9.20 -8.44
C TYR A 235 -5.19 10.53 -7.78
N THR A 236 -6.42 10.63 -7.25
CA THR A 236 -6.93 11.87 -6.67
C THR A 236 -6.12 12.27 -5.43
N ARG A 237 -5.86 11.33 -4.52
CA ARG A 237 -5.07 11.57 -3.30
C ARG A 237 -3.64 12.00 -3.64
N ALA A 238 -2.98 11.24 -4.52
CA ALA A 238 -1.62 11.57 -4.95
C ALA A 238 -1.56 12.90 -5.72
N ALA A 239 -2.57 13.25 -6.51
CA ALA A 239 -2.60 14.52 -7.24
C ALA A 239 -2.69 15.70 -6.28
N MET A 240 -3.48 15.57 -5.21
CA MET A 240 -3.62 16.58 -4.17
C MET A 240 -2.37 16.70 -3.30
N LEU A 241 -1.64 15.59 -3.05
CA LEU A 241 -0.56 15.56 -2.06
C LEU A 241 0.84 15.55 -2.69
N CYS A 242 1.05 14.75 -3.73
CA CYS A 242 2.36 14.52 -4.36
C CYS A 242 2.49 15.17 -5.75
N GLY A 243 1.38 15.63 -6.33
CA GLY A 243 1.34 16.27 -7.64
C GLY A 243 0.88 15.34 -8.76
N ILE A 244 0.46 15.94 -9.88
CA ILE A 244 -0.20 15.23 -10.99
C ILE A 244 0.69 14.15 -11.60
N GLU A 245 2.01 14.38 -11.70
CA GLU A 245 2.90 13.43 -12.35
C GLU A 245 3.10 12.17 -11.49
N SER A 246 3.37 12.35 -10.21
CA SER A 246 3.43 11.25 -9.23
C SER A 246 2.10 10.50 -9.15
N ALA A 247 0.97 11.20 -9.26
CA ALA A 247 -0.35 10.59 -9.30
C ALA A 247 -0.58 9.69 -10.52
N LYS A 248 -0.15 10.12 -11.71
CA LYS A 248 -0.22 9.29 -12.93
C LYS A 248 0.63 8.04 -12.78
N GLN A 249 1.85 8.19 -12.24
CA GLN A 249 2.75 7.06 -12.06
C GLN A 249 2.24 6.10 -11.00
N LEU A 250 1.70 6.59 -9.88
CA LEU A 250 1.09 5.75 -8.84
C LEU A 250 -0.12 5.00 -9.40
N ARG A 251 -1.01 5.69 -10.11
CA ARG A 251 -2.16 5.05 -10.76
C ARG A 251 -1.72 3.97 -11.75
N SER A 252 -0.73 4.25 -12.59
CA SER A 252 -0.22 3.28 -13.57
C SER A 252 0.46 2.09 -12.89
N PHE A 253 1.19 2.33 -11.80
CA PHE A 253 1.84 1.27 -11.03
C PHE A 253 0.82 0.38 -10.34
N ALA A 254 -0.14 1.00 -9.64
CA ALA A 254 -1.24 0.30 -8.97
C ALA A 254 -2.06 -0.50 -9.98
N ALA A 255 -2.31 0.05 -11.16
CA ALA A 255 -3.02 -0.65 -12.22
C ALA A 255 -2.31 -1.94 -12.64
N ASP A 256 -1.02 -1.85 -12.94
CA ASP A 256 -0.22 -3.00 -13.38
C ASP A 256 -0.02 -4.03 -12.26
N SER A 257 0.23 -3.59 -11.02
CA SER A 257 0.43 -4.46 -9.85
C SER A 257 -0.86 -5.16 -9.43
N MET A 258 -1.93 -4.39 -9.19
CA MET A 258 -3.22 -4.95 -8.77
C MET A 258 -3.86 -5.78 -9.88
N GLY A 259 -3.74 -5.36 -11.14
CA GLY A 259 -4.32 -6.09 -12.27
C GLY A 259 -3.75 -7.49 -12.47
N ARG A 260 -2.53 -7.76 -11.98
CA ARG A 260 -1.93 -9.10 -11.94
C ARG A 260 -2.49 -9.95 -10.79
N ALA A 261 -2.86 -9.30 -9.69
CA ALA A 261 -3.43 -9.93 -8.51
C ALA A 261 -4.94 -10.22 -8.59
N MET A 262 -5.58 -9.97 -9.74
CA MET A 262 -7.02 -10.13 -9.92
C MET A 262 -7.37 -11.36 -10.78
N ASN A 263 -8.58 -11.90 -10.55
CA ASN A 263 -9.10 -13.06 -11.28
C ASN A 263 -9.54 -12.73 -12.72
N HIS A 264 -9.87 -11.47 -13.01
CA HIS A 264 -10.23 -11.02 -14.36
C HIS A 264 -9.42 -9.78 -14.76
N LYS A 265 -9.04 -9.73 -16.04
CA LYS A 265 -8.42 -8.54 -16.63
C LYS A 265 -9.46 -7.44 -16.80
N CYS A 266 -9.13 -6.27 -16.26
CA CYS A 266 -9.92 -5.05 -16.36
C CYS A 266 -9.18 -4.00 -17.16
N GLU A 267 -9.90 -3.24 -17.97
CA GLU A 267 -9.34 -2.09 -18.66
C GLU A 267 -9.28 -0.90 -17.70
N VAL A 268 -8.14 -0.21 -17.70
CA VAL A 268 -7.96 1.03 -16.94
C VAL A 268 -8.63 2.16 -17.71
N SER A 269 -9.49 2.91 -17.03
CA SER A 269 -10.08 4.13 -17.60
C SER A 269 -8.97 5.08 -18.04
N LYS A 270 -9.01 5.49 -19.31
CA LYS A 270 -8.13 6.52 -19.87
C LYS A 270 -8.48 7.93 -19.36
N LYS A 271 -9.71 8.11 -18.85
CA LYS A 271 -10.18 9.38 -18.33
C LYS A 271 -9.70 9.51 -16.89
N LEU A 272 -8.79 10.45 -16.66
CA LEU A 272 -8.33 10.78 -15.31
C LEU A 272 -9.37 11.66 -14.60
N PRO A 273 -9.61 11.45 -13.29
CA PRO A 273 -10.36 12.38 -12.47
C PRO A 273 -9.80 13.80 -12.58
N ARG A 274 -10.69 14.79 -12.61
CA ARG A 274 -10.27 16.20 -12.56
C ARG A 274 -9.96 16.57 -11.12
N VAL A 275 -8.78 17.16 -10.90
CA VAL A 275 -8.32 17.61 -9.58
C VAL A 275 -8.00 19.10 -9.65
N ASP A 276 -8.93 19.95 -9.20
CA ASP A 276 -8.82 21.41 -9.32
C ASP A 276 -7.73 22.02 -8.42
N ASN A 277 -7.34 21.29 -7.37
CA ASN A 277 -6.40 21.74 -6.35
C ASN A 277 -5.19 20.80 -6.31
N ALA A 278 -4.57 20.52 -7.44
CA ALA A 278 -3.41 19.65 -7.46
C ALA A 278 -2.18 20.33 -6.85
N MET A 279 -1.32 19.54 -6.20
CA MET A 279 -0.03 20.01 -5.72
C MET A 279 0.83 20.46 -6.93
N PRO A 280 1.51 21.63 -6.86
CA PRO A 280 2.36 22.10 -7.94
C PRO A 280 3.49 21.11 -8.25
N SER A 281 3.85 20.97 -9.52
CA SER A 281 4.98 20.11 -9.90
C SER A 281 6.30 20.67 -9.36
N MET A 282 7.05 19.84 -8.62
CA MET A 282 8.36 20.21 -8.05
C MET A 282 9.40 20.62 -9.10
N ALA A 283 9.21 20.21 -10.37
CA ALA A 283 10.08 20.61 -11.48
C ALA A 283 10.07 22.12 -11.77
N SER A 284 9.07 22.87 -11.31
CA SER A 284 8.96 24.32 -11.54
C SER A 284 9.75 25.19 -10.55
N ALA A 285 10.14 24.63 -9.39
CA ALA A 285 10.77 25.41 -8.32
C ALA A 285 12.30 25.59 -8.50
N SER A 286 12.96 24.76 -9.31
CA SER A 286 14.43 24.81 -9.50
C SER A 286 14.90 26.02 -10.31
N SER A 287 14.05 26.57 -11.16
CA SER A 287 14.38 27.68 -12.08
C SER A 287 14.73 28.99 -11.37
N HIS A 288 14.10 29.27 -10.22
CA HIS A 288 14.31 30.53 -9.51
C HIS A 288 15.57 30.53 -8.64
N MET A 289 16.00 29.36 -8.14
CA MET A 289 17.15 29.26 -7.25
C MET A 289 18.48 29.33 -8.02
N GLY A 290 18.52 28.81 -9.26
CA GLY A 290 19.69 28.93 -10.14
C GLY A 290 19.98 30.37 -10.57
N MET A 291 18.94 31.15 -10.90
CA MET A 291 19.06 32.58 -11.21
C MET A 291 19.55 33.40 -10.01
N ALA A 292 19.03 33.11 -8.80
CA ALA A 292 19.49 33.77 -7.58
C ALA A 292 20.97 33.50 -7.28
N LEU A 293 21.42 32.26 -7.42
CA LEU A 293 22.84 31.88 -7.25
C LEU A 293 23.73 32.53 -8.31
N PHE A 294 23.30 32.61 -9.57
CA PHE A 294 24.06 33.26 -10.65
C PHE A 294 24.21 34.77 -10.43
N ILE A 295 23.15 35.44 -9.96
CA ILE A 295 23.18 36.86 -9.61
C ILE A 295 24.09 37.11 -8.40
N ILE A 296 24.08 36.24 -7.40
CA ILE A 296 24.97 36.35 -6.23
C ILE A 296 26.44 36.14 -6.63
N PHE A 297 26.73 35.16 -7.50
CA PHE A 297 28.09 34.95 -8.04
C PHE A 297 28.60 36.14 -8.84
N LEU A 298 27.76 36.74 -9.69
CA LEU A 298 28.11 37.96 -10.43
C LEU A 298 28.43 39.13 -9.50
N ASN A 299 27.65 39.33 -8.44
CA ASN A 299 27.92 40.42 -7.48
C ASN A 299 29.19 40.17 -6.65
N LEU A 300 29.54 38.92 -6.35
CA LEU A 300 30.79 38.56 -5.65
C LEU A 300 32.06 38.72 -6.50
N ILE A 301 31.94 38.67 -7.82
CA ILE A 301 33.09 38.86 -8.74
C ILE A 301 33.33 40.35 -9.03
N ILE A 302 32.30 41.20 -8.88
CA ILE A 302 32.34 42.64 -9.19
C ILE A 302 32.78 43.50 -7.98
N CYS A 303 32.78 42.95 -6.76
CA CYS A 303 33.30 43.59 -5.55
C CYS A 303 34.72 43.11 -5.20
#